data_AF-R9K564-F1
#
_entry.id   AF-R9K564-F1
#
_cell.length_a   1.000
_cell.length_b   1.000
_cell.length_c   1.000
_cell.angle_alpha   90.00
_cell.angle_beta   90.00
_cell.angle_gamma   90.00
#
_symmetry.space_group_name_H-M   'P 1'
#
loop_
_entity.id
_entity.type
_entity.pdbx_description
1 polymer ?
#
loop_
_entity_poly.entity_id
_entity_poly.type
_entity_poly.pdbx_seq_one_letter_code
_entity_poly.pdbx_strand_id
1 'polypeptide(L)' 'MSQEKIDRYKQEKANRKKNLKKQRTMNLVRKGVLTLAGVALVGWLGYSAYDSFSQNKNREITTVDYGAIDSYLIDLQE' A
#
# COMPACT_ATOMS: atom_id res chain seq x y z
N MET A 1 10.62 -34.83 46.88
CA MET A 1 9.84 -34.39 45.69
C MET A 1 8.92 -33.27 46.14
N SER A 2 9.18 -32.02 45.74
CA SER A 2 8.40 -30.85 46.17
C SER A 2 7.16 -30.69 45.29
N GLN A 3 6.01 -30.39 45.89
CA GLN A 3 4.73 -30.10 45.21
C GLN A 3 4.90 -29.04 44.12
N GLU A 4 5.82 -28.11 44.32
CA GLU A 4 6.16 -27.04 43.38
C GLU A 4 6.69 -27.56 42.03
N LYS A 5 7.46 -28.64 42.04
CA LYS A 5 7.92 -29.30 40.80
C LYS A 5 6.77 -29.98 40.06
N ILE A 6 5.80 -30.53 40.79
CA ILE A 6 4.64 -31.23 40.23
C ILE A 6 3.66 -30.23 39.61
N ASP A 7 3.42 -29.10 40.29
CA ASP A 7 2.56 -28.03 39.77
C ASP A 7 3.17 -27.34 38.55
N ARG A 8 4.49 -27.11 38.54
CA ARG A 8 5.18 -26.65 37.33
C ARG A 8 5.02 -27.64 36.18
N TYR A 9 5.13 -28.94 36.44
CA TYR A 9 4.92 -29.97 35.42
C TYR A 9 3.48 -29.97 34.87
N LYS A 10 2.46 -29.80 35.74
CA LYS A 10 1.06 -29.67 35.32
C LYS A 10 0.83 -28.38 34.52
N GLN A 11 1.40 -27.27 34.96
CA GLN A 11 1.30 -25.99 34.25
C GLN A 11 1.98 -26.01 32.88
N GLU A 12 3.16 -26.62 32.75
CA GLU A 12 3.81 -26.79 31.46
C GLU A 12 2.98 -27.66 30.51
N LYS A 13 2.41 -28.76 31.02
CA LYS A 13 1.56 -29.65 30.22
C LYS A 13 0.26 -28.98 29.79
N ALA A 14 -0.32 -28.13 30.62
CA ALA A 14 -1.50 -27.33 30.29
C ALA A 14 -1.20 -26.18 29.31
N ASN A 15 -0.06 -25.51 29.46
CA ASN A 15 0.31 -24.37 28.63
C ASN A 15 0.89 -24.75 27.27
N ARG A 16 1.23 -26.02 27.03
CA ARG A 16 1.77 -26.52 25.75
C ARG A 16 0.89 -26.11 24.56
N LYS A 17 -0.42 -26.31 24.68
CA LYS A 17 -1.40 -25.93 23.62
C LYS A 17 -1.52 -24.41 23.46
N LYS A 18 -1.45 -23.66 24.56
CA LYS A 18 -1.53 -22.18 24.53
C LYS A 18 -0.31 -21.55 23.88
N ASN A 19 0.89 -22.03 24.22
CA ASN A 19 2.14 -21.57 23.61
C ASN A 19 2.21 -21.91 22.13
N LEU A 20 1.79 -23.12 21.72
CA LEU A 20 1.73 -23.49 20.30
C LEU A 20 0.79 -22.59 19.49
N LYS A 21 -0.40 -22.28 20.02
CA LYS A 21 -1.32 -21.33 19.37
C LYS A 21 -0.70 -19.93 19.27
N LYS A 22 -0.12 -19.43 20.36
CA LYS A 22 0.51 -18.09 20.41
C LYS A 22 1.65 -17.95 19.40
N GLN A 23 2.50 -18.98 19.25
CA GLN A 23 3.57 -18.97 18.27
C GLN A 23 3.06 -18.98 16.82
N ARG A 24 2.00 -19.76 16.53
CA ARG A 24 1.37 -19.75 15.20
C ARG A 24 0.79 -18.38 14.85
N THR A 25 0.07 -17.77 15.79
CA THR A 25 -0.50 -16.42 15.59
C THR A 25 0.59 -15.37 15.41
N MET A 26 1.69 -15.44 16.17
CA MET A 26 2.78 -14.48 16.05
C MET A 26 3.48 -14.55 14.68
N ASN A 27 3.68 -15.75 14.14
CA ASN A 27 4.18 -15.93 12.77
C ASN A 27 3.19 -15.44 11.71
N LEU A 28 1.89 -15.67 11.91
CA LEU A 28 0.86 -15.21 10.98
C LEU A 28 0.76 -13.68 10.96
N VAL A 29 0.79 -13.03 12.13
CA VAL A 29 0.76 -11.57 12.25
C VAL A 29 2.00 -10.96 11.60
N ARG A 30 3.18 -11.53 11.81
CA ARG A 30 4.42 -11.02 11.19
C ARG A 30 4.37 -11.06 9.66
N LYS A 31 3.87 -12.16 9.08
CA LYS A 31 3.65 -12.26 7.63
C LYS A 31 2.52 -11.32 7.19
N GLY A 32 1.45 -11.24 7.97
CA GLY A 32 0.29 -10.40 7.74
C GLY A 32 0.64 -8.92 7.61
N VAL A 33 1.48 -8.39 8.51
CA VAL A 33 1.92 -6.99 8.48
C VAL A 33 2.73 -6.67 7.23
N LEU A 34 3.65 -7.55 6.83
CA LEU A 34 4.42 -7.39 5.59
C LEU A 34 3.51 -7.42 4.35
N THR A 35 2.54 -8.35 4.31
CA THR A 35 1.58 -8.42 3.20
C THR A 35 0.64 -7.21 3.18
N LEU A 36 0.18 -6.73 4.35
CA LEU A 36 -0.68 -5.54 4.46
C LEU A 36 0.06 -4.29 3.99
N ALA A 37 1.31 -4.11 4.41
CA ALA A 37 2.13 -3.00 3.96
C ALA A 37 2.36 -3.04 2.44
N GLY A 38 2.65 -4.23 1.89
CA GLY A 38 2.80 -4.42 0.45
C GLY A 38 1.52 -4.08 -0.33
N VAL A 39 0.36 -4.60 0.10
CA VAL A 39 -0.93 -4.32 -0.53
C VAL A 39 -1.30 -2.84 -0.41
N ALA A 40 -1.02 -2.20 0.72
CA ALA A 40 -1.27 -0.78 0.91
C ALA A 40 -0.41 0.08 -0.04
N LEU A 41 0.87 -0.25 -0.21
CA LEU A 41 1.76 0.42 -1.16
C LEU A 41 1.31 0.22 -2.61
N VAL A 42 0.96 -1.01 -2.99
CA VAL A 42 0.47 -1.33 -4.35
C VAL A 42 -0.86 -0.63 -4.62
N GLY A 43 -1.78 -0.62 -3.65
CA GLY A 43 -3.05 0.10 -3.75
C GLY A 43 -2.87 1.61 -3.89
N TRP A 44 -1.96 2.20 -3.11
CA TRP A 44 -1.64 3.62 -3.19
C TRP A 44 -0.99 4.00 -4.52
N LEU A 45 0.03 3.24 -4.96
CA LEU A 45 0.70 3.47 -6.24
C LEU A 45 -0.23 3.23 -7.42
N GLY A 46 -1.10 2.22 -7.33
CA GLY A 46 -2.13 1.95 -8.34
C GLY A 46 -3.15 3.09 -8.45
N TYR A 47 -3.62 3.62 -7.32
CA TYR A 47 -4.51 4.78 -7.31
C TYR A 47 -3.80 6.04 -7.83
N SER A 48 -2.55 6.29 -7.42
CA SER A 48 -1.77 7.45 -7.87
C SER A 48 -1.42 7.40 -9.36
N ALA A 49 -1.10 6.22 -9.89
CA ALA A 49 -0.87 6.03 -11.32
C ALA A 49 -2.18 6.17 -12.12
N TYR A 50 -3.30 5.66 -11.60
CA TYR A 50 -4.61 5.82 -12.24
C TYR A 50 -5.07 7.28 -12.23
N ASP A 51 -4.87 7.99 -11.12
CA ASP A 51 -5.12 9.42 -10.99
C ASP A 51 -4.26 10.20 -11.99
N SER A 52 -2.94 9.95 -12.03
CA SER A 52 -2.03 10.59 -12.99
C SER A 52 -2.35 10.27 -14.46
N PHE A 53 -2.83 9.06 -14.75
CA PHE A 53 -3.22 8.67 -16.11
C PHE A 53 -4.57 9.26 -16.50
N SER A 54 -5.53 9.34 -15.57
CA SER A 54 -6.81 10.01 -15.76
C SER A 54 -6.63 11.53 -15.91
N GLN A 55 -5.70 12.12 -15.16
CA GLN A 55 -5.26 13.51 -15.30
C GLN A 55 -4.56 13.77 -16.64
N ASN A 56 -3.76 12.81 -17.15
CA ASN A 56 -3.17 12.92 -18.49
C ASN A 56 -4.20 12.73 -19.62
N LYS A 57 -5.29 11.98 -19.40
CA LYS A 57 -6.44 11.93 -20.31
C LYS A 57 -7.26 13.22 -20.29
N ASN A 58 -7.35 13.87 -19.13
CA ASN A 58 -7.97 15.19 -18.95
C ASN A 58 -7.01 16.36 -19.24
N ARG A 59 -5.83 16.12 -19.82
CA ARG A 59 -5.22 17.16 -20.64
C ARG A 59 -6.13 17.32 -21.84
N GLU A 60 -7.16 18.17 -21.68
CA GLU A 60 -7.66 18.96 -22.79
C GLU A 60 -6.42 19.36 -23.58
N ILE A 61 -6.31 18.83 -24.79
CA ILE A 61 -5.50 19.47 -25.80
C ILE A 61 -6.21 20.80 -25.97
N THR A 62 -5.89 21.79 -25.12
CA THR A 62 -6.24 23.17 -25.35
C THR A 62 -5.57 23.45 -26.69
N THR A 63 -6.35 23.36 -27.76
CA THR A 63 -5.94 23.82 -29.07
C THR A 63 -5.65 25.29 -28.87
N VAL A 64 -4.37 25.59 -28.62
CA VAL A 64 -3.88 26.95 -28.55
C VAL A 64 -4.18 27.50 -29.94
N ASP A 65 -5.17 28.39 -30.02
CA ASP A 65 -5.53 29.04 -31.26
C ASP A 65 -4.41 30.03 -31.59
N TYR A 66 -3.59 29.70 -32.58
CA TYR A 66 -2.48 30.53 -33.06
C TYR A 66 -2.95 31.58 -34.07
N GLY A 67 -4.25 31.68 -34.37
CA GLY A 67 -4.77 32.64 -35.37
C GLY A 67 -4.42 34.10 -35.07
N ALA A 68 -4.31 34.47 -33.79
CA ALA A 68 -3.89 35.82 -33.37
C ALA A 68 -2.39 36.10 -33.66
N ILE A 69 -1.55 35.06 -33.65
CA ILE A 69 -0.12 35.19 -33.96
C ILE A 69 0.08 35.24 -35.48
N ASP A 70 -0.65 34.40 -36.21
CA ASP A 70 -0.59 34.36 -37.68
C ASP A 70 -1.03 35.69 -38.29
N SER A 71 -2.12 36.27 -37.78
CA SER A 71 -2.61 37.59 -38.24
C SER A 71 -1.62 38.72 -37.95
N TYR A 72 -0.96 38.71 -36.78
CA TYR A 72 0.08 39.69 -36.45
C TYR A 72 1.32 39.57 -37.36
N LEU A 73 1.73 38.35 -37.70
CA LEU A 73 2.86 38.13 -38.61
C LEU A 73 2.55 38.60 -40.03
N ILE A 74 1.30 38.47 -40.49
CA ILE A 74 0.86 38.98 -41.78
C ILE A 74 0.89 40.51 -41.79
N ASP A 75 0.37 41.16 -40.74
CA ASP A 75 0.35 42.63 -40.62
C ASP A 75 1.76 43.25 -40.55
N LEU A 76 2.73 42.53 -39.98
CA LEU A 76 4.15 42.96 -39.97
C LEU A 76 4.86 42.76 -41.30
N GLN A 77 4.35 41.89 -42.16
CA GLN A 77 4.97 41.56 -43.45
C GLN A 77 4.41 42.43 -44.59
N GLU A 78 3.23 43.01 -44.41
CA GLU A 78 2.69 44.10 -45.24
C GLU A 78 3.37 45.45 -44.93
#